data_AF-A0A433P6V2-F1
#
_entry.id   AF-A0A433P6V2-F1
#
_cell.length_a   1.000
_cell.length_b   1.000
_cell.length_c   1.000
_cell.angle_alpha   90.00
_cell.angle_beta   90.00
_cell.angle_gamma   90.00
#
_symmetry.space_group_name_H-M   'P 1'
#
loop_
_entity.id
_entity.type
_entity.pdbx_description
1 polymer ?
#
loop_
_entity_poly.entity_id
_entity_poly.type
_entity_poly.pdbx_seq_one_letter_code
_entity_poly.pdbx_strand_id
1 'polypeptide(L)'
;MTIHHIILIKVKPVEVVAAFKENILGVLKASAGKNFTDRGKGYEYALIVEFSNKEDLVIYIDHKLHVNFKAMHMVLIVDEALAFDYEV
;
A
#
# COMPACT_ATOMS: atom_id res chain seq x y z
N MET A 1 -9.29 17.79 -3.43
CA MET A 1 -7.85 17.87 -3.16
C MET A 1 -7.30 16.48 -3.34
N THR A 2 -6.10 16.34 -3.92
CA THR A 2 -5.52 15.01 -4.16
C THR A 2 -5.20 14.36 -2.82
N ILE A 3 -5.45 13.07 -2.69
CA ILE A 3 -5.14 12.31 -1.48
C ILE A 3 -3.95 11.40 -1.77
N HIS A 4 -2.95 11.46 -0.91
CA HIS A 4 -1.84 10.51 -0.88
C HIS A 4 -2.08 9.49 0.23
N HIS A 5 -2.21 8.24 -0.16
CA HIS A 5 -2.27 7.07 0.72
C HIS A 5 -0.91 6.38 0.71
N ILE A 6 -0.18 6.45 1.83
CA ILE A 6 1.14 5.83 1.99
C ILE A 6 1.03 4.65 2.93
N ILE A 7 1.60 3.51 2.54
CA ILE A 7 1.78 2.34 3.40
C ILE A 7 3.27 2.00 3.49
N LEU A 8 3.79 1.94 4.71
CA LEU A 8 5.10 1.37 5.01
C LEU A 8 4.94 -0.05 5.52
N ILE A 9 5.77 -0.96 5.03
CA ILE A 9 5.62 -2.42 5.26
C ILE A 9 6.91 -2.98 5.85
N LYS A 10 6.78 -3.65 7.01
CA LYS A 10 7.76 -4.63 7.51
C LYS A 10 7.39 -5.99 6.96
N VAL A 11 8.35 -6.70 6.40
CA VAL A 11 8.10 -8.02 5.82
C VAL A 11 8.50 -9.12 6.80
N LYS A 12 7.74 -10.22 6.79
CA LYS A 12 8.15 -11.47 7.42
C LYS A 12 9.41 -11.99 6.71
N PRO A 13 10.24 -12.81 7.38
CA PRO A 13 11.37 -13.48 6.76
C PRO A 13 10.90 -14.56 5.78
N VAL A 14 10.38 -14.15 4.62
CA VAL A 14 9.87 -15.00 3.55
C VAL A 14 10.51 -14.52 2.24
N GLU A 15 10.97 -15.44 1.41
CA GLU A 15 11.84 -15.16 0.26
C GLU A 15 11.15 -14.46 -0.93
N VAL A 16 9.83 -14.23 -0.89
CA VAL A 16 9.08 -13.73 -2.05
C VAL A 16 8.16 -12.56 -1.69
N VAL A 17 8.55 -11.36 -2.13
CA VAL A 17 7.66 -10.19 -2.22
C VAL A 17 7.24 -10.04 -3.68
N ALA A 18 5.99 -10.39 -4.00
CA ALA A 18 5.47 -10.23 -5.35
C ALA A 18 5.18 -8.75 -5.65
N ALA A 19 5.52 -8.30 -6.86
CA ALA A 19 5.18 -6.96 -7.33
C ALA A 19 3.65 -6.84 -7.51
N PHE A 20 3.07 -5.77 -6.97
CA PHE A 20 1.63 -5.55 -6.97
C PHE A 20 1.22 -4.60 -8.09
N LYS A 21 0.21 -5.00 -8.87
CA LYS A 21 -0.42 -4.13 -9.88
C LYS A 21 -1.91 -4.44 -9.94
N GLU A 22 -2.70 -3.70 -9.18
CA GLU A 22 -4.15 -3.72 -9.32
C GLU A 22 -4.65 -2.48 -10.04
N ASN A 23 -5.60 -2.68 -10.96
CA ASN A 23 -6.38 -1.61 -11.57
C ASN A 23 -7.70 -1.50 -10.79
N ILE A 24 -7.69 -0.73 -9.69
CA ILE A 24 -8.90 -0.37 -8.95
C ILE A 24 -9.40 0.99 -9.45
N LEU A 25 -10.71 1.10 -9.66
CA LEU A 25 -11.35 2.35 -10.06
C LEU A 25 -11.10 3.44 -9.00
N GLY A 26 -10.77 4.66 -9.42
CA GLY A 26 -10.47 5.79 -8.52
C GLY A 26 -8.98 5.95 -8.17
N VAL A 27 -8.14 4.94 -8.43
CA VAL A 27 -6.68 5.08 -8.32
C VAL A 27 -6.14 5.90 -9.50
N LEU A 28 -5.58 7.07 -9.21
CA LEU A 28 -4.94 7.91 -10.23
C LEU A 28 -3.53 7.40 -10.56
N LYS A 29 -2.79 7.02 -9.52
CA LYS A 29 -1.41 6.53 -9.63
C LYS A 29 -1.11 5.61 -8.46
N ALA A 30 -0.28 4.60 -8.71
CA ALA A 30 0.26 3.74 -7.67
C ALA A 30 1.74 3.47 -7.94
N SER A 31 2.53 3.42 -6.88
CA SER A 31 3.94 3.02 -6.94
C SER A 31 4.32 2.24 -5.70
N ALA A 32 5.20 1.26 -5.84
CA ALA A 32 5.75 0.50 -4.74
C ALA A 32 7.26 0.31 -4.92
N GLY A 33 8.00 0.23 -3.82
CA GLY A 33 9.46 0.05 -3.89
C GLY A 33 10.07 -0.37 -2.57
N LYS A 34 11.27 -0.97 -2.66
CA LYS A 34 12.09 -1.31 -1.50
C LYS A 34 12.80 -0.04 -1.01
N ASN A 35 12.75 0.18 0.30
CA ASN A 35 13.56 1.20 0.96
C ASN A 35 15.05 0.89 0.74
N PHE A 36 15.80 1.91 0.35
CA PHE A 36 17.23 1.80 0.02
C PHE A 36 18.14 2.35 1.14
N THR A 37 17.57 2.74 2.29
CA THR A 37 18.33 3.31 3.41
C THR A 37 18.01 2.63 4.74
N ASP A 38 18.92 2.73 5.70
CA ASP A 38 18.77 2.09 7.03
C ASP A 38 17.92 2.90 8.02
N ARG A 39 17.32 4.01 7.59
CA ARG A 39 16.49 4.89 8.44
C ARG A 39 15.03 4.46 8.54
N GLY A 40 14.67 3.35 7.89
CA GLY A 40 13.30 2.86 7.77
C GLY A 40 12.71 2.26 9.05
N LYS A 41 13.45 2.15 10.16
CA LYS A 41 12.99 1.55 11.42
C LYS A 41 12.36 0.15 11.25
N GLY A 42 12.95 -0.64 10.36
CA GLY A 42 12.48 -1.99 10.01
C GLY A 42 11.39 -2.03 8.93
N TYR A 43 10.84 -0.89 8.49
CA TYR A 43 10.01 -0.86 7.29
C TYR A 43 10.89 -0.91 6.04
N GLU A 44 10.69 -1.95 5.24
CA GLU A 44 11.53 -2.31 4.10
C GLU A 44 10.91 -1.93 2.77
N TYR A 45 9.58 -1.75 2.72
CA TYR A 45 8.88 -1.38 1.49
C TYR A 45 7.90 -0.23 1.73
N ALA A 46 7.66 0.54 0.68
CA ALA A 46 6.60 1.55 0.65
C ALA A 46 5.66 1.28 -0.54
N LEU A 47 4.36 1.51 -0.31
CA LEU A 47 3.33 1.64 -1.34
C LEU A 47 2.75 3.06 -1.23
N ILE A 48 2.62 3.75 -2.37
CA ILE A 48 1.99 5.06 -2.46
C ILE A 48 0.89 4.97 -3.50
N VAL A 49 -0.31 5.41 -3.13
CA VAL A 49 -1.48 5.49 -4.01
C VAL A 49 -2.05 6.91 -3.97
N GLU A 50 -2.35 7.46 -5.14
CA GLU A 50 -2.92 8.80 -5.30
C GLU A 50 -4.39 8.69 -5.71
N PHE A 51 -5.27 9.47 -5.05
CA PHE A 51 -6.70 9.55 -5.32
C PHE A 51 -7.13 11.00 -5.59
N SER A 52 -8.24 11.19 -6.31
CA SER A 52 -8.72 12.54 -6.64
C SER A 52 -9.42 13.26 -5.48
N ASN A 53 -9.96 12.48 -4.54
CA ASN A 53 -10.73 12.94 -3.39
C ASN A 53 -10.75 11.86 -2.27
N LYS A 54 -11.32 12.20 -1.10
CA LYS A 54 -11.39 11.31 0.07
C LYS A 54 -12.35 10.14 -0.15
N GLU A 55 -13.42 10.36 -0.92
CA GLU A 55 -14.43 9.35 -1.23
C GLU A 55 -13.84 8.19 -2.04
N ASP A 56 -12.95 8.48 -3.00
CA ASP A 56 -12.23 7.49 -3.79
C ASP A 56 -11.31 6.61 -2.91
N LEU A 57 -10.66 7.20 -1.89
CA LEU A 57 -9.87 6.44 -0.91
C LEU A 57 -10.76 5.48 -0.11
N VAL A 58 -11.94 5.94 0.34
CA VAL A 58 -12.88 5.10 1.08
C VAL A 58 -13.38 3.94 0.20
N ILE A 59 -13.75 4.21 -1.05
CA ILE A 59 -14.15 3.19 -2.02
C ILE A 59 -13.03 2.17 -2.23
N TYR A 60 -11.78 2.63 -2.34
CA TYR A 60 -10.61 1.77 -2.50
C TYR A 60 -10.39 0.84 -1.30
N ILE A 61 -10.47 1.36 -0.07
CA ILE A 61 -10.25 0.60 1.17
C ILE A 61 -11.23 -0.57 1.29
N ASP A 62 -12.49 -0.35 0.88
CA ASP A 62 -13.56 -1.35 0.97
C ASP A 62 -13.72 -2.17 -0.32
N HIS A 63 -12.96 -1.87 -1.37
CA HIS A 63 -13.08 -2.54 -2.65
C HIS A 63 -12.71 -4.03 -2.52
N LYS A 64 -13.54 -4.92 -3.08
CA LYS A 64 -13.35 -6.38 -2.97
C LYS A 64 -11.97 -6.85 -3.43
N LEU A 65 -11.42 -6.23 -4.48
CA LEU A 65 -10.06 -6.56 -4.95
C LEU A 65 -9.01 -6.23 -3.88
N HIS A 66 -9.08 -5.03 -3.29
CA HIS A 66 -8.16 -4.61 -2.23
C HIS A 66 -8.28 -5.49 -0.98
N VAL A 67 -9.51 -5.81 -0.55
CA VAL A 67 -9.74 -6.70 0.60
C VAL A 67 -9.22 -8.11 0.34
N ASN A 68 -9.50 -8.68 -0.83
CA ASN A 68 -9.01 -10.00 -1.21
C ASN A 68 -7.49 -10.02 -1.33
N PHE A 69 -6.88 -8.95 -1.87
CA PHE A 69 -5.44 -8.82 -1.94
C PHE A 69 -4.78 -8.85 -0.57
N LYS A 70 -5.32 -8.08 0.39
CA LYS A 70 -4.85 -8.10 1.78
C LYS A 70 -4.91 -9.51 2.37
N ALA A 71 -6.03 -10.19 2.16
CA ALA A 71 -6.28 -11.52 2.69
C ALA A 71 -5.41 -12.61 2.05
N MET A 72 -5.13 -12.52 0.75
CA MET A 72 -4.38 -13.55 0.01
C MET A 72 -2.88 -13.34 0.05
N HIS A 73 -2.42 -12.09 0.02
CA HIS A 73 -1.01 -11.76 -0.16
C HIS A 73 -0.42 -11.09 1.07
N MET A 74 -1.05 -10.02 1.58
CA MET A 74 -0.46 -9.25 2.68
C MET A 74 -0.34 -10.07 3.96
N VAL A 75 -1.32 -10.90 4.31
CA VAL A 75 -1.25 -11.73 5.52
C VAL A 75 -0.04 -12.68 5.54
N LEU A 76 0.42 -13.12 4.36
CA LEU A 76 1.53 -14.07 4.22
C LEU A 76 2.90 -13.38 4.33
N ILE A 77 3.01 -12.13 3.88
CA ILE A 77 4.30 -11.44 3.73
C ILE A 77 4.48 -10.27 4.69
N VAL A 78 3.41 -9.66 5.19
CA VAL A 78 3.47 -8.47 6.05
C VAL A 78 3.51 -8.90 7.51
N ASP A 79 4.54 -8.44 8.21
CA ASP A 79 4.63 -8.54 9.67
C ASP A 79 3.92 -7.35 10.32
N GLU A 80 4.25 -6.14 9.85
CA GLU A 80 3.65 -4.90 10.33
C GLU A 80 3.44 -3.94 9.16
N ALA A 81 2.33 -3.20 9.18
CA ALA A 81 2.05 -2.13 8.23
C ALA A 81 1.66 -0.84 8.96
N LEU A 82 2.21 0.28 8.48
CA LEU A 82 1.84 1.62 8.92
C LEU A 82 1.26 2.38 7.75
N ALA A 83 0.00 2.80 7.85
CA ALA A 83 -0.66 3.63 6.85
C ALA A 83 -0.71 5.09 7.28
N PHE A 84 -0.57 6.02 6.33
CA PHE A 84 -0.66 7.45 6.55
C PHE A 84 -1.31 8.13 5.34
N ASP A 85 -2.39 8.87 5.60
CA ASP A 85 -3.22 9.52 4.58
C ASP A 85 -3.19 11.04 4.77
N TYR A 86 -2.96 11.79 3.69
CA TYR A 86 -2.97 13.26 3.73
C TYR A 86 -3.44 13.88 2.41
N GLU A 87 -3.92 15.12 2.51
CA GLU A 87 -4.30 15.97 1.39
C GLU A 87 -3.10 16.74 0.84
N VAL A 88 -3.06 16.88 -0.49
CA VAL A 88 -2.08 17.69 -1.26
C VAL A 88 -2.80 18.79 -2.04
#